data_AF-A0A941F6P0-F1
#
_entry.id   AF-A0A941F6P0-F1
#
_cell.length_a   1.000
_cell.length_b   1.000
_cell.length_c   1.000
_cell.angle_alpha   90.00
_cell.angle_beta   90.00
_cell.angle_gamma   90.00
#
_symmetry.space_group_name_H-M   'P 1'
#
loop_
_entity.id
_entity.type
_entity.pdbx_description
1 polymer ?
#
loop_
_entity_poly.entity_id
_entity_poly.type
_entity_poly.pdbx_seq_one_letter_code
_entity_poly.pdbx_strand_id
1 'polypeptide(L)' 'FVKAVKAPMPWTDVMPTGGVTCEKENLSEWFAVGVTCVGIGSNLFSKAIMERQDWEMLEEKAKELIVIIGDICSRENLNI' A
#
# COMPACT_ATOMS: atom_id res chain seq x y z
N PHE A 1 -4.01 7.13 -13.67
CA PHE A 1 -2.67 6.89 -14.25
C PHE A 1 -2.40 5.41 -14.49
N VAL A 2 -2.37 4.56 -13.45
CA VAL A 2 -2.04 3.11 -13.56
C VAL A 2 -2.83 2.40 -14.68
N LYS A 3 -4.16 2.56 -14.72
CA LYS A 3 -5.01 1.98 -15.79
C LYS A 3 -4.57 2.38 -17.20
N ALA A 4 -4.16 3.65 -17.40
CA ALA A 4 -3.72 4.14 -18.70
C ALA A 4 -2.35 3.57 -19.10
N VAL A 5 -1.46 3.31 -18.14
CA VAL A 5 -0.17 2.64 -18.38
C VAL A 5 -0.38 1.17 -18.72
N LYS A 6 -1.26 0.49 -17.98
CA LYS A 6 -1.56 -0.93 -18.21
C LYS A 6 -2.36 -1.22 -19.48
N ALA A 7 -3.08 -0.23 -20.02
CA ALA A 7 -3.87 -0.41 -21.24
C ALA A 7 -3.02 -0.87 -22.46
N PRO A 8 -1.89 -0.22 -22.81
CA PRO A 8 -0.98 -0.71 -23.86
C PRO A 8 0.06 -1.72 -23.37
N MET A 9 0.32 -1.80 -22.06
CA MET A 9 1.38 -2.63 -21.47
C MET A 9 0.86 -3.43 -20.25
N PRO A 10 -0.02 -4.43 -20.47
CA PRO A 10 -0.66 -5.16 -19.37
C PRO A 10 0.31 -6.01 -18.53
N TRP A 11 1.48 -6.34 -19.09
CA TRP A 11 2.55 -7.11 -18.42
C TRP A 11 3.44 -6.27 -17.49
N THR A 12 3.27 -4.94 -17.46
CA THR A 12 4.11 -4.07 -16.63
C THR A 12 3.67 -4.10 -15.17
N ASP A 13 4.62 -4.43 -14.29
CA ASP A 13 4.46 -4.26 -12.86
C ASP A 13 4.62 -2.80 -12.45
N VAL A 14 3.70 -2.32 -11.61
CA VAL A 14 3.65 -0.91 -11.19
C VAL A 14 3.66 -0.83 -9.68
N MET A 15 4.58 -0.01 -9.14
CA MET A 15 4.71 0.30 -7.72
C MET A 15 4.58 1.82 -7.48
N PRO A 16 3.39 2.36 -7.12
CA PRO A 16 3.29 3.75 -6.67
C PRO A 16 3.96 3.93 -5.30
N THR A 17 4.56 5.10 -5.09
CA THR A 17 5.18 5.49 -3.80
C THR A 17 4.66 6.83 -3.26
N GLY A 18 4.21 7.73 -4.14
CA GLY A 18 3.63 9.02 -3.77
C GLY A 18 2.12 8.93 -3.56
N GLY A 19 1.62 9.45 -2.43
CA GLY A 19 0.18 9.47 -2.14
C GLY A 19 -0.39 8.14 -1.63
N VAL A 20 0.46 7.19 -1.25
CA VAL A 20 0.05 5.94 -0.59
C VAL A 20 0.01 6.18 0.93
N THR A 21 -1.15 5.94 1.55
CA THR A 21 -1.37 6.02 3.00
C THR A 21 -1.49 4.62 3.61
N CYS A 22 -1.48 4.53 4.94
CA CYS A 22 -1.71 3.25 5.64
C CYS A 22 -3.19 2.88 5.78
N GLU A 23 -4.10 3.72 5.25
CA GLU A 23 -5.55 3.52 5.35
C GLU A 23 -6.02 2.44 4.37
N LYS A 24 -6.92 1.56 4.82
CA LYS A 24 -7.40 0.42 4.04
C LYS A 24 -8.07 0.86 2.74
N GLU A 25 -8.79 1.96 2.77
CA GLU A 25 -9.51 2.53 1.62
C GLU A 25 -8.52 2.96 0.54
N ASN A 26 -7.49 3.73 0.91
CA ASN A 26 -6.45 4.18 -0.03
C ASN A 26 -5.70 2.99 -0.65
N LEU A 27 -5.30 2.01 0.17
CA LEU A 27 -4.63 0.80 -0.31
C LEU A 27 -5.54 0.00 -1.26
N SER A 28 -6.81 -0.18 -0.90
CA SER A 28 -7.78 -0.90 -1.73
C SER A 28 -7.95 -0.24 -3.10
N GLU A 29 -7.99 1.09 -3.17
CA GLU A 29 -8.06 1.81 -4.43
C GLU A 29 -6.83 1.56 -5.32
N TRP A 30 -5.63 1.53 -4.73
CA TRP A 30 -4.39 1.23 -5.47
C TRP A 30 -4.40 -0.19 -6.04
N PHE A 31 -4.73 -1.19 -5.23
CA PHE A 31 -4.79 -2.58 -5.69
C PHE A 31 -5.91 -2.79 -6.73
N ALA A 32 -7.08 -2.17 -6.56
CA ALA A 32 -8.18 -2.24 -7.51
C ALA A 32 -7.87 -1.63 -8.89
N VAL A 33 -6.88 -0.72 -8.99
CA VAL A 33 -6.40 -0.21 -10.30
C VAL A 33 -5.27 -1.06 -10.90
N GLY A 34 -4.90 -2.16 -10.24
CA GLY A 34 -3.98 -3.18 -10.71
C GLY A 34 -2.52 -2.87 -10.45
N VAL A 35 -2.17 -2.23 -9.33
CA VAL A 35 -0.75 -2.14 -8.94
C VAL A 35 -0.25 -3.48 -8.41
N THR A 36 1.03 -3.76 -8.60
CA THR A 36 1.64 -5.02 -8.15
C THR A 36 2.04 -4.94 -6.68
N CYS A 37 2.49 -3.76 -6.26
CA CYS A 37 2.83 -3.47 -4.87
C CYS A 37 2.72 -1.97 -4.62
N VAL A 38 2.87 -1.54 -3.37
CA VAL A 38 2.88 -0.12 -3.00
C VAL A 38 4.09 0.18 -2.12
N GLY A 39 4.66 1.37 -2.28
CA GLY A 39 5.68 1.89 -1.37
C GLY A 39 5.08 2.91 -0.42
N ILE A 40 5.28 2.73 0.89
CA ILE A 40 4.77 3.65 1.92
C ILE A 40 5.94 4.33 2.61
N GLY A 41 6.01 5.66 2.48
CA GLY A 41 7.05 6.50 3.06
C GLY A 41 6.62 7.14 4.38
N SER A 42 6.51 8.47 4.37
CA SER A 42 6.23 9.30 5.54
C SER A 42 4.92 8.98 6.29
N ASN A 43 3.97 8.28 5.66
CA ASN A 43 2.77 7.78 6.35
C ASN A 43 3.09 6.68 7.37
N LEU A 44 4.06 5.81 7.07
CA LEU A 44 4.55 4.79 8.00
C LEU A 44 5.63 5.39 8.92
N PHE A 45 6.59 6.10 8.34
CA PHE A 45 7.69 6.75 9.06
C PHE A 45 7.36 8.21 9.38
N SER A 46 6.28 8.44 10.12
CA SER A 46 5.85 9.81 10.42
C SER A 46 6.92 10.58 11.21
N LYS A 47 7.00 11.89 10.98
CA LYS A 47 7.96 12.77 11.67
C LYS A 47 7.87 12.64 13.20
N ALA A 48 6.66 12.50 13.74
CA ALA A 48 6.43 12.31 15.17
C ALA A 48 7.05 11.01 15.71
N ILE A 49 6.90 9.88 15.00
CA ILE A 49 7.50 8.59 15.37
C ILE A 49 9.03 8.72 15.36
N MET A 50 9.59 9.33 14.30
CA MET A 50 11.03 9.48 14.16
C MET A 50 11.64 10.40 15.23
N GLU A 51 10.99 11.53 15.54
CA GLU A 51 11.45 12.48 16.57
C GLU A 51 11.38 11.90 17.98
N ARG A 52 10.36 11.06 18.25
CA ARG A 52 10.18 10.41 19.55
C ARG A 52 10.91 9.08 19.68
N GLN A 53 11.50 8.58 18.59
CA GLN A 53 12.07 7.23 18.51
C GLN A 53 11.08 6.16 18.97
N ASP A 54 9.81 6.33 18.59
CA ASP A 54 8.70 5.48 19.05
C ASP A 54 8.62 4.19 18.21
N TRP A 55 9.55 3.27 18.48
CA TRP A 55 9.68 2.04 17.71
C TRP A 55 8.51 1.08 17.94
N GLU A 56 7.89 1.13 19.11
CA GLU A 56 6.71 0.32 19.43
C GLU A 56 5.54 0.73 18.54
N MET A 57 5.25 2.04 18.44
CA MET A 57 4.20 2.55 17.55
C MET A 57 4.49 2.23 16.08
N LEU A 58 5.76 2.29 15.65
CA LEU A 58 6.15 1.92 14.29
C LEU A 58 5.90 0.44 14.01
N GLU A 59 6.25 -0.44 14.96
CA GLU A 59 6.04 -1.88 14.85
C GLU A 59 4.55 -2.22 14.79
N GLU A 60 3.72 -1.62 15.66
CA GLU A 60 2.27 -1.81 15.65
C GLU A 60 1.66 -1.41 14.31
N LYS A 61 2.02 -0.23 13.79
CA LYS A 61 1.58 0.22 12.47
C LYS A 61 2.00 -0.71 11.34
N ALA A 62 3.23 -1.21 11.38
CA ALA A 62 3.72 -2.14 10.37
C ALA A 62 2.96 -3.48 10.41
N LYS A 63 2.65 -4.00 11.60
CA LYS A 63 1.83 -5.20 11.78
C LYS A 63 0.41 -5.00 11.25
N GLU A 64 -0.24 -3.90 11.61
CA GLU A 64 -1.58 -3.56 11.13
C GLU A 64 -1.59 -3.46 9.59
N LEU A 65 -0.59 -2.80 9.01
CA LEU A 65 -0.46 -2.68 7.57
C LEU A 65 -0.34 -4.04 6.87
N ILE A 66 0.46 -4.97 7.40
CA ILE A 66 0.61 -6.32 6.85
C ILE A 66 -0.74 -7.06 6.88
N VAL A 67 -1.49 -6.95 7.98
CA VAL A 67 -2.83 -7.54 8.08
C VAL A 67 -3.78 -6.94 7.04
N ILE A 68 -3.80 -5.61 6.89
CA ILE A 68 -4.64 -4.92 5.90
C ILE A 68 -4.30 -5.36 4.48
N ILE A 69 -3.02 -5.41 4.11
CA ILE A 69 -2.59 -5.84 2.77
C ILE A 69 -2.96 -7.32 2.55
N GLY A 70 -2.74 -8.19 3.54
CA GLY A 70 -3.14 -9.59 3.47
C GLY A 70 -4.64 -9.76 3.23
N ASP A 71 -5.47 -8.97 3.93
CA ASP A 71 -6.92 -8.92 3.75
C ASP A 71 -7.32 -8.50 2.33
N ILE A 72 -6.67 -7.47 1.77
CA ILE A 72 -6.97 -6.95 0.43
C ILE A 72 -6.60 -7.98 -0.63
N CYS A 73 -5.36 -8.49 -0.58
CA CYS A 73 -4.86 -9.45 -1.56
C CYS A 73 -5.58 -10.80 -1.50
N SER A 74 -6.01 -11.25 -0.32
CA SER A 74 -6.81 -12.48 -0.19
C SER A 74 -8.19 -12.37 -0.83
N ARG A 75 -8.78 -11.17 -0.85
CA ARG A 75 -10.08 -10.91 -1.48
C ARG A 75 -9.98 -10.76 -3.00
N GLU A 76 -8.89 -10.21 -3.52
CA GLU A 76 -8.68 -10.13 -4.97
C GLU A 76 -8.45 -11.51 -5.60
N ASN A 77 -7.77 -12.43 -4.91
CA ASN A 77 -7.57 -13.81 -5.39
C ASN A 77 -8.84 -14.68 -5.44
N LEU A 78 -9.96 -14.22 -4.84
CA LEU A 78 -11.27 -14.90 -4.89
C LEU A 78 -12.17 -14.39 -6.04
N ASN A 79 -11.75 -13.36 -6.78
CA ASN A 79 -12.49 -12.77 -7.90
C ASN A 79 -11.90 -13.14 -9.28
N ILE A 80 -11.23 -14.29 -9.38
CA ILE A 80 -10.75 -14.90 -10.63
C ILE A 80 -11.49 -16.22 -10.86
#